data_AF-J4XCM7-F1
#
_entry.id   AF-J4XCM7-F1
#
_cell.length_a   1.000
_cell.length_b   1.000
_cell.length_c   1.000
_cell.angle_alpha   90.00
_cell.angle_beta   90.00
_cell.angle_gamma   90.00
#
_symmetry.space_group_name_H-M   'P 1'
#
loop_
_entity.id
_entity.type
_entity.pdbx_description
1 polymer ?
#
loop_
_entity_poly.entity_id
_entity_poly.type
_entity_poly.pdbx_seq_one_letter_code
_entity_poly.pdbx_strand_id
1 'polypeptide(L)'
;MDAQKRAIDHMNADHSDIVCVFCEVFGKFENPTNVLMTAINEDGMEISCDQGKIFVPFLQKANVNGEGFRNEIIALYSKIKSEQRAAAKGGAHPHAPSHGHGTGAHPHGSGHPGGEKKESKAQESMIALVDSLKSLIISSVDANGDCVSSYAPFVKEGEDIFFCVSSVSQHYHTIKANPSKVSVMFIEDEKDARTILARHRLSSKCEINFVENETKRDEIFDKLQAKNPNDGSFEDIKGMKDFYIVKAVLKKGRYVKGFGAAYDVDGLEITKGLQDSDPHTKR
;
A
#
# COMPACT_ATOMS: atom_id res chain seq x y z
N MET A 1 2.37 -0.09 37.98
CA MET A 1 2.28 1.19 37.25
C MET A 1 2.57 0.91 35.80
N ASP A 2 1.52 1.05 34.98
CA ASP A 2 1.45 0.66 33.57
C ASP A 2 2.50 1.39 32.73
N ALA A 3 3.17 0.70 31.81
CA ALA A 3 4.22 1.28 30.96
C ALA A 3 3.69 2.46 30.12
N GLN A 4 2.43 2.36 29.69
CA GLN A 4 1.65 3.36 28.99
C GLN A 4 1.54 4.65 29.81
N LYS A 5 1.15 4.54 31.09
CA LYS A 5 0.99 5.72 31.96
C LYS A 5 2.31 6.46 32.14
N ARG A 6 3.42 5.75 32.32
CA ARG A 6 4.75 6.38 32.43
C ARG A 6 5.16 7.09 31.14
N ALA A 7 4.89 6.48 29.98
CA ALA A 7 5.15 7.10 28.69
C ALA A 7 4.30 8.36 28.50
N ILE A 8 3.02 8.32 28.86
CA ILE A 8 2.10 9.47 28.82
C ILE A 8 2.59 10.60 29.71
N ASP A 9 2.84 10.31 30.98
CA ASP A 9 3.27 11.32 31.95
C ASP A 9 4.60 11.96 31.52
N HIS A 10 5.57 11.16 31.06
CA HIS A 10 6.88 11.64 30.60
C HIS A 10 6.78 12.51 29.34
N MET A 11 6.02 12.07 28.33
CA MET A 11 5.86 12.85 27.10
C MET A 11 5.17 14.19 27.35
N ASN A 12 4.13 14.20 28.19
CA ASN A 12 3.40 15.43 28.51
C ASN A 12 4.24 16.39 29.38
N ALA A 13 5.10 15.88 30.25
CA ALA A 13 5.96 16.69 31.11
C ALA A 13 7.18 17.24 30.37
N ASP A 14 7.89 16.39 29.61
CA ASP A 14 9.24 16.68 29.15
C ASP A 14 9.34 16.90 27.62
N HIS A 15 8.33 16.49 26.85
CA HIS A 15 8.38 16.41 25.38
C HIS A 15 7.12 16.94 24.69
N SER A 16 6.43 17.90 25.29
CA SER A 16 5.21 18.49 24.73
C SER A 16 5.43 19.16 23.37
N ASP A 17 6.65 19.61 23.08
CA ASP A 17 7.09 20.13 21.77
C ASP A 17 7.03 19.04 20.68
N ILE A 18 7.47 17.81 20.98
CA ILE A 18 7.39 16.67 20.07
C ILE A 18 5.93 16.30 19.80
N VAL A 19 5.11 16.27 20.86
CA VAL A 19 3.67 15.98 20.75
C VAL A 19 2.96 17.04 19.89
N CYS A 20 3.35 18.32 20.03
CA CYS A 20 2.87 19.42 19.19
C CYS A 20 3.21 19.22 17.71
N VAL A 21 4.45 18.84 17.39
CA VAL A 21 4.86 18.52 16.01
C VAL A 21 3.99 17.41 15.41
N PHE A 22 3.62 16.40 16.19
CA PHE A 22 2.73 15.36 15.69
C PHE A 22 1.32 15.88 15.38
N CYS A 23 0.80 16.82 16.20
CA CYS A 23 -0.46 17.51 15.91
C CYS A 23 -0.43 18.30 14.59
N GLU A 24 0.66 19.03 14.34
CA GLU A 24 0.84 19.79 13.10
C GLU A 24 0.93 18.86 11.88
N VAL A 25 1.68 17.75 11.99
CA VAL A 25 1.94 16.86 10.86
C VAL A 25 0.77 15.93 10.56
N PHE A 26 0.20 15.29 11.59
CA PHE A 26 -0.86 14.28 11.41
C PHE A 26 -2.26 14.87 11.52
N GLY A 27 -2.44 15.91 12.33
CA GLY A 27 -3.70 16.63 12.46
C GLY A 27 -3.88 17.78 11.48
N LYS A 28 -2.79 18.22 10.82
CA LYS A 28 -2.77 19.45 10.01
C LYS A 28 -3.25 20.67 10.80
N PHE A 29 -3.01 20.68 12.10
CA PHE A 29 -3.39 21.77 12.99
C PHE A 29 -2.38 22.91 12.87
N GLU A 30 -2.86 24.15 12.80
CA GLU A 30 -2.01 25.33 12.77
C GLU A 30 -1.81 25.83 14.20
N ASN A 31 -0.57 25.78 14.69
CA ASN A 31 -0.18 26.23 16.04
C ASN A 31 -1.08 25.68 17.17
N PRO A 32 -1.22 24.35 17.32
CA PRO A 32 -2.13 23.76 18.30
C PRO A 32 -1.70 24.08 19.75
N THR A 33 -2.67 24.33 20.62
CA THR A 33 -2.44 24.59 22.05
C THR A 33 -3.14 23.54 22.91
N ASN A 34 -2.81 23.47 24.22
CA ASN A 34 -3.33 22.45 25.13
C ASN A 34 -3.11 21.01 24.65
N VAL A 35 -1.93 20.77 24.05
CA VAL A 35 -1.55 19.49 23.47
C VAL A 35 -1.21 18.48 24.57
N LEU A 36 -1.91 17.35 24.58
CA LEU A 36 -1.73 16.27 25.53
C LEU A 36 -1.79 14.92 24.82
N MET A 37 -0.81 14.07 25.08
CA MET A 37 -0.94 12.64 24.81
C MET A 37 -1.90 12.04 25.82
N THR A 38 -2.94 11.36 25.33
CA THR A 38 -4.05 10.84 26.14
C THR A 38 -4.06 9.32 26.24
N ALA A 39 -3.53 8.63 25.23
CA ALA A 39 -3.37 7.18 25.23
C ALA A 39 -2.17 6.75 24.39
N ILE A 40 -1.65 5.55 24.64
CA ILE A 40 -0.60 4.90 23.86
C ILE A 40 -0.77 3.38 23.90
N ASN A 41 -0.59 2.71 22.76
CA ASN A 41 -0.63 1.26 22.61
C ASN A 41 0.45 0.80 21.62
N GLU A 42 0.55 -0.50 21.32
CA GLU A 42 1.55 -1.01 20.37
C GLU A 42 1.49 -0.36 18.97
N ASP A 43 0.34 0.17 18.55
CA ASP A 43 0.15 0.69 17.20
C ASP A 43 0.38 2.21 17.07
N GLY A 44 0.46 2.93 18.19
CA GLY A 44 0.64 4.38 18.18
C GLY A 44 0.15 5.10 19.44
N MET A 45 -0.10 6.40 19.29
CA MET A 45 -0.50 7.29 20.38
C MET A 45 -1.70 8.16 20.00
N GLU A 46 -2.60 8.38 20.96
CA GLU A 46 -3.71 9.34 20.84
C GLU A 46 -3.30 10.67 21.46
N ILE A 47 -3.50 11.76 20.71
CA ILE A 47 -3.16 13.11 21.13
C ILE A 47 -4.41 13.99 21.02
N SER A 48 -4.66 14.80 22.04
CA SER A 48 -5.70 15.83 22.05
C SER A 48 -5.10 17.22 22.12
N CYS A 49 -5.72 18.18 21.45
CA CYS A 49 -5.45 19.61 21.57
C CYS A 49 -6.76 20.41 21.54
N ASP A 50 -6.65 21.74 21.58
CA ASP A 50 -7.75 22.69 21.40
C ASP A 50 -8.52 22.52 20.08
N GLN A 51 -7.85 22.05 19.02
CA GLN A 51 -8.43 21.87 17.68
C GLN A 51 -9.02 20.48 17.42
N GLY A 52 -8.78 19.49 18.30
CA GLY A 52 -9.37 18.17 18.20
C GLY A 52 -8.51 17.04 18.77
N LYS A 53 -8.85 15.81 18.38
CA LYS A 53 -8.11 14.59 18.73
C LYS A 53 -7.60 13.90 17.48
N ILE A 54 -6.40 13.35 17.55
CA ILE A 54 -5.76 12.61 16.47
C ILE A 54 -5.12 11.32 16.98
N PHE A 55 -4.95 10.36 16.08
CA PHE A 55 -4.20 9.14 16.36
C PHE A 55 -2.95 9.07 15.47
N VAL A 56 -1.79 9.01 16.12
CA VAL A 56 -0.48 9.08 15.47
C VAL A 56 0.16 7.69 15.41
N PRO A 57 0.39 7.14 14.20
CA PRO A 57 0.95 5.79 14.03
C PRO A 57 2.40 5.72 14.45
N PHE A 58 2.78 4.61 15.09
CA PHE A 58 4.18 4.18 15.02
C PHE A 58 4.54 3.63 13.63
N LEU A 59 5.83 3.61 13.33
CA LEU A 59 6.32 3.08 12.06
C LEU A 59 6.23 1.55 12.02
N GLN A 60 6.34 0.92 13.19
CA GLN A 60 6.15 -0.51 13.45
C GLN A 60 5.40 -0.69 14.77
N LYS A 61 4.91 -1.92 15.04
CA LYS A 61 4.32 -2.22 16.35
C LYS A 61 5.37 -2.07 17.45
N ALA A 62 5.08 -1.24 18.45
CA ALA A 62 5.92 -1.05 19.62
C ALA A 62 5.84 -2.28 20.53
N ASN A 63 6.99 -2.65 21.11
CA ASN A 63 6.97 -3.53 22.28
C ASN A 63 6.26 -2.79 23.43
N VAL A 64 5.29 -3.44 24.08
CA VAL A 64 4.47 -2.85 25.16
C VAL A 64 5.26 -2.77 26.48
N ASN A 65 6.30 -1.94 26.45
CA ASN A 65 7.16 -1.59 27.58
C ASN A 65 7.71 -0.17 27.38
N GLY A 66 8.34 0.40 28.42
CA GLY A 66 8.78 1.80 28.39
C GLY A 66 9.82 2.10 27.30
N GLU A 67 10.72 1.16 27.00
CA GLU A 67 11.74 1.33 25.95
C GLU A 67 11.14 1.16 24.55
N GLY A 68 10.20 0.24 24.36
CA GLY A 68 9.54 0.01 23.09
C GLY A 68 8.77 1.23 22.61
N PHE A 69 7.95 1.83 23.47
CA PHE A 69 7.25 3.07 23.14
C PHE A 69 8.23 4.22 22.85
N ARG A 70 9.27 4.36 23.66
CA ARG A 70 10.30 5.39 23.45
C ARG A 70 10.98 5.24 22.08
N ASN A 71 11.37 4.03 21.72
CA ASN A 71 12.06 3.75 20.48
C ASN A 71 11.19 4.12 19.27
N GLU A 72 9.91 3.75 19.28
CA GLU A 72 9.00 4.05 18.18
C GLU A 72 8.67 5.55 18.08
N ILE A 73 8.50 6.25 19.21
CA ILE A 73 8.32 7.71 19.22
C ILE A 73 9.55 8.41 18.61
N ILE A 74 10.76 7.99 19.00
CA ILE A 74 12.02 8.56 18.47
C ILE A 74 12.16 8.27 16.97
N ALA A 75 11.87 7.04 16.54
CA ALA A 75 11.94 6.64 15.15
C ALA A 75 10.98 7.48 14.29
N LEU A 76 9.74 7.64 14.77
CA LEU A 76 8.73 8.46 14.12
C LEU A 76 9.15 9.94 14.01
N TYR A 77 9.57 10.53 15.13
CA TYR A 77 9.99 11.94 15.15
C TYR A 77 11.21 12.20 14.26
N SER A 78 12.19 11.29 14.28
CA SER A 78 13.38 11.37 13.43
C SER A 78 13.03 11.33 11.95
N LYS A 79 12.08 10.46 11.56
CA LYS A 79 11.57 10.39 10.19
C LYS A 79 10.94 11.71 9.75
N ILE A 80 10.05 12.28 10.56
CA ILE A 80 9.40 13.57 10.29
C ILE A 80 10.45 14.67 10.08
N LYS A 81 11.43 14.77 10.98
CA LYS A 81 12.51 15.78 10.86
C LYS A 81 13.33 15.58 9.58
N SER A 82 13.59 14.33 9.19
CA SER A 82 14.31 14.04 7.94
C SER A 82 13.54 14.50 6.69
N GLU A 83 12.22 14.29 6.68
CA GLU A 83 11.33 14.66 5.56
C GLU A 83 11.16 16.19 5.47
N GLN A 84 10.99 16.87 6.60
CA GLN A 84 10.96 18.34 6.66
C GLN A 84 12.28 18.98 6.17
N ARG A 85 13.44 18.39 6.53
CA ARG A 85 14.75 18.84 6.04
C ARG A 85 14.92 18.61 4.53
N ALA A 86 14.41 17.51 4.00
CA ALA A 86 14.44 17.25 2.56
C ALA A 86 13.57 18.25 1.79
N ALA A 87 12.37 18.55 2.29
CA ALA A 87 11.48 19.55 1.70
C ALA A 87 12.10 20.96 1.70
N ALA A 88 12.77 21.37 2.78
CA ALA A 88 13.44 22.66 2.87
C ALA A 88 14.63 22.82 1.89
N LYS A 89 15.33 21.72 1.55
CA LYS A 89 16.45 21.74 0.59
C LYS A 89 16.02 21.72 -0.88
N GLY A 90 14.80 21.25 -1.18
CA GLY A 90 14.25 21.24 -2.54
C GLY A 90 13.74 22.60 -3.04
N GLY A 91 13.68 23.63 -2.19
CA GLY A 91 13.15 24.96 -2.52
C GLY A 91 14.17 25.98 -3.05
N ALA A 92 15.45 25.62 -3.22
CA ALA A 92 16.48 26.54 -3.71
C ALA A 92 16.62 26.47 -5.24
N HIS A 93 15.86 27.31 -5.95
CA HIS A 93 16.06 27.58 -7.37
C HIS A 93 17.35 28.41 -7.57
N PRO A 94 18.32 27.99 -8.41
CA PRO A 94 19.38 28.90 -8.82
C PRO A 94 18.83 29.84 -9.91
N HIS A 95 18.98 31.14 -9.68
CA HIS A 95 18.86 32.16 -10.73
C HIS A 95 19.87 31.88 -11.86
N ALA A 96 19.39 31.72 -13.08
CA ALA A 96 20.22 31.68 -14.28
C ALA A 96 20.47 33.12 -14.80
N PRO A 97 21.68 33.46 -15.26
CA PRO A 97 21.91 34.70 -16.01
C PRO A 97 21.54 34.51 -17.48
N SER A 98 21.00 35.59 -18.06
CA SER A 98 20.66 35.74 -19.47
C SER A 98 21.90 35.95 -20.35
N HIS A 99 21.92 35.33 -21.55
CA HIS A 99 22.52 35.72 -22.85
C HIS A 99 22.75 34.42 -23.66
N GLY A 100 22.48 34.27 -24.96
CA GLY A 100 22.03 35.14 -26.03
C GLY A 100 21.66 34.29 -27.27
N HIS A 101 21.20 34.97 -28.33
CA HIS A 101 20.72 34.44 -29.61
C HIS A 101 21.74 33.55 -30.37
N GLY A 102 21.23 32.51 -31.05
CA GLY A 102 21.95 31.78 -32.09
C GLY A 102 21.07 30.73 -32.79
N THR A 103 20.67 31.04 -34.03
CA THR A 103 19.88 30.19 -34.94
C THR A 103 20.72 29.08 -35.57
N GLY A 104 20.15 27.87 -35.71
CA GLY A 104 20.73 26.82 -36.57
C GLY A 104 19.94 25.52 -36.53
N ALA A 105 19.32 25.14 -37.65
CA ALA A 105 18.62 23.87 -37.85
C ALA A 105 19.53 22.86 -38.57
N HIS A 106 19.57 21.60 -38.12
CA HIS A 106 19.39 20.36 -38.91
C HIS A 106 19.62 19.08 -38.06
N PRO A 107 19.11 17.89 -38.49
CA PRO A 107 18.72 16.78 -37.64
C PRO A 107 19.69 15.58 -37.65
N HIS A 108 19.64 14.72 -36.63
CA HIS A 108 19.54 13.24 -36.69
C HIS A 108 19.79 12.61 -35.30
N GLY A 109 19.22 11.41 -35.11
CA GLY A 109 19.00 10.75 -33.82
C GLY A 109 20.22 10.33 -33.02
N SER A 110 19.98 10.05 -31.74
CA SER A 110 20.60 8.96 -30.96
C SER A 110 19.93 8.87 -29.59
N GLY A 111 19.90 7.65 -29.06
CA GLY A 111 18.96 7.18 -28.05
C GLY A 111 18.99 7.91 -26.70
N HIS A 112 17.81 7.95 -26.09
CA HIS A 112 17.68 8.11 -24.65
C HIS A 112 18.16 6.82 -23.97
N PRO A 113 19.19 6.83 -23.11
CA PRO A 113 19.38 5.76 -22.16
C PRO A 113 18.25 5.87 -21.14
N GLY A 114 17.54 4.77 -20.90
CA GLY A 114 16.54 4.67 -19.85
C GLY A 114 17.18 4.99 -18.50
N GLY A 115 16.87 6.17 -17.97
CA GLY A 115 17.12 6.46 -16.57
C GLY A 115 16.14 5.62 -15.74
N GLU A 116 16.66 4.71 -14.92
CA GLU A 116 15.89 3.99 -13.92
C GLU A 116 15.14 5.03 -13.07
N LYS A 117 13.81 5.08 -13.22
CA LYS A 117 12.96 5.89 -12.34
C LYS A 117 13.03 5.25 -10.97
N LYS A 118 13.68 5.92 -10.03
CA LYS A 118 13.69 5.51 -8.63
C LYS A 118 12.25 5.44 -8.12
N GLU A 119 11.80 4.23 -7.75
CA GLU A 119 10.43 4.01 -7.28
C GLU A 119 10.16 4.80 -5.99
N SER A 120 8.91 5.22 -5.80
CA SER A 120 8.54 5.93 -4.57
C SER A 120 8.44 4.95 -3.40
N LYS A 121 8.73 5.39 -2.17
CA LYS A 121 8.55 4.58 -0.95
C LYS A 121 7.13 4.00 -0.80
N ALA A 122 6.12 4.66 -1.37
CA ALA A 122 4.75 4.17 -1.37
C ALA A 122 4.57 2.99 -2.33
N GLN A 123 5.24 3.02 -3.49
CA GLN A 123 5.24 1.92 -4.46
C GLN A 123 5.99 0.72 -3.91
N GLU A 124 7.17 0.92 -3.29
CA GLU A 124 7.90 -0.14 -2.59
C GLU A 124 7.01 -0.82 -1.52
N SER A 125 6.27 -0.02 -0.75
CA SER A 125 5.34 -0.53 0.27
C SER A 125 4.15 -1.30 -0.31
N MET A 126 3.64 -0.90 -1.49
CA MET A 126 2.58 -1.61 -2.20
C MET A 126 3.08 -2.95 -2.75
N ILE A 127 4.26 -2.95 -3.36
CA ILE A 127 4.91 -4.15 -3.88
C ILE A 127 5.16 -5.14 -2.73
N ALA A 128 5.68 -4.66 -1.60
CA ALA A 128 5.90 -5.47 -0.40
C ALA A 128 4.60 -6.09 0.15
N LEU A 129 3.47 -5.36 0.11
CA LEU A 129 2.17 -5.92 0.47
C LEU A 129 1.82 -7.09 -0.45
N VAL A 130 1.87 -6.88 -1.78
CA VAL A 130 1.54 -7.93 -2.75
C VAL A 130 2.45 -9.15 -2.57
N ASP A 131 3.75 -8.94 -2.39
CA ASP A 131 4.72 -10.02 -2.24
C ASP A 131 4.54 -10.81 -0.94
N SER A 132 4.02 -10.19 0.12
CA SER A 132 3.76 -10.84 1.42
C SER A 132 2.56 -11.81 1.42
N LEU A 133 1.61 -11.63 0.49
CA LEU A 133 0.34 -12.35 0.50
C LEU A 133 0.40 -13.63 -0.34
N LYS A 134 -0.39 -14.64 0.03
CA LYS A 134 -0.48 -15.93 -0.68
C LYS A 134 -1.79 -16.14 -1.45
N SER A 135 -2.81 -15.33 -1.14
CA SER A 135 -4.09 -15.32 -1.84
C SER A 135 -4.53 -13.88 -2.10
N LEU A 136 -5.42 -13.72 -3.07
CA LEU A 136 -6.09 -12.46 -3.39
C LEU A 136 -7.59 -12.65 -3.36
N ILE A 137 -8.32 -11.57 -3.11
CA ILE A 137 -9.78 -11.51 -3.24
C ILE A 137 -10.12 -11.21 -4.69
N ILE A 138 -11.15 -11.87 -5.21
CA ILE A 138 -11.67 -11.69 -6.57
C ILE A 138 -13.09 -11.15 -6.46
N SER A 139 -13.35 -10.04 -7.12
CA SER A 139 -14.70 -9.55 -7.41
C SER A 139 -14.96 -9.70 -8.92
N SER A 140 -16.05 -10.36 -9.26
CA SER A 140 -16.44 -10.64 -10.64
C SER A 140 -17.95 -10.52 -10.79
N VAL A 141 -18.46 -10.55 -12.02
CA VAL A 141 -19.90 -10.50 -12.29
C VAL A 141 -20.32 -11.65 -13.19
N ASP A 142 -21.49 -12.22 -12.92
CA ASP A 142 -22.09 -13.23 -13.78
C ASP A 142 -22.76 -12.61 -15.03
N ALA A 143 -23.44 -13.43 -15.82
CA ALA A 143 -24.13 -12.99 -17.03
C ALA A 143 -25.35 -12.09 -16.75
N ASN A 144 -25.93 -12.17 -15.55
CA ASN A 144 -27.06 -11.34 -15.13
C ASN A 144 -26.60 -10.00 -14.53
N GLY A 145 -25.30 -9.87 -14.24
CA GLY A 145 -24.72 -8.71 -13.59
C GLY A 145 -24.64 -8.84 -12.07
N ASP A 146 -24.96 -10.01 -11.52
CA ASP A 146 -24.84 -10.27 -10.09
C ASP A 146 -23.36 -10.40 -9.70
N CYS A 147 -23.00 -9.75 -8.59
CA CYS A 147 -21.63 -9.69 -8.11
C CYS A 147 -21.25 -10.96 -7.35
N VAL A 148 -20.06 -11.48 -7.64
CA VAL A 148 -19.46 -12.63 -6.95
C VAL A 148 -18.17 -12.18 -6.30
N SER A 149 -18.08 -12.35 -4.98
CA SER A 149 -16.86 -12.17 -4.19
C SER A 149 -16.30 -13.52 -3.79
N SER A 150 -15.04 -13.76 -4.08
CA SER A 150 -14.34 -15.02 -3.77
C SER A 150 -12.86 -14.75 -3.54
N TYR A 151 -12.03 -15.79 -3.47
CA TYR A 151 -10.59 -15.67 -3.36
C TYR A 151 -9.89 -16.76 -4.17
N ALA A 152 -8.60 -16.59 -4.43
CA ALA A 152 -7.75 -17.61 -5.05
C ALA A 152 -6.29 -17.49 -4.60
N PRO A 153 -5.55 -18.62 -4.48
CA PRO A 153 -4.09 -18.61 -4.37
C PRO A 153 -3.44 -17.96 -5.60
N PHE A 154 -2.38 -17.18 -5.39
CA PHE A 154 -1.71 -16.48 -6.48
C PHE A 154 -0.19 -16.46 -6.37
N VAL A 155 0.45 -16.28 -7.52
CA VAL A 155 1.86 -15.92 -7.68
C VAL A 155 1.98 -14.66 -8.53
N LYS A 156 3.08 -13.94 -8.37
CA LYS A 156 3.43 -12.75 -9.15
C LYS A 156 4.69 -13.06 -9.94
N GLU A 157 4.73 -12.64 -11.21
CA GLU A 157 5.92 -12.67 -12.06
C GLU A 157 6.08 -11.32 -12.74
N GLY A 158 7.09 -10.54 -12.32
CA GLY A 158 7.19 -9.14 -12.75
C GLY A 158 5.95 -8.37 -12.30
N GLU A 159 5.21 -7.81 -13.25
CA GLU A 159 3.94 -7.10 -13.02
C GLU A 159 2.70 -7.99 -13.19
N ASP A 160 2.89 -9.20 -13.71
CA ASP A 160 1.80 -10.12 -14.00
C ASP A 160 1.40 -10.89 -12.75
N ILE A 161 0.09 -11.03 -12.54
CA ILE A 161 -0.48 -11.84 -11.46
C ILE A 161 -1.08 -13.10 -12.07
N PHE A 162 -0.75 -14.25 -11.51
CA PHE A 162 -1.34 -15.53 -11.90
C PHE A 162 -2.04 -16.16 -10.70
N PHE A 163 -3.27 -16.64 -10.89
CA PHE A 163 -4.00 -17.35 -9.85
C PHE A 163 -4.73 -18.56 -10.40
N CYS A 164 -4.98 -19.55 -9.54
CA CYS A 164 -5.68 -20.77 -9.92
C CYS A 164 -7.18 -20.69 -9.63
N VAL A 165 -7.99 -21.24 -10.55
CA VAL A 165 -9.44 -21.34 -10.42
C VAL A 165 -9.92 -22.72 -10.87
N SER A 166 -10.90 -23.30 -10.19
CA SER A 166 -11.54 -24.55 -10.62
C SER A 166 -12.83 -24.26 -11.38
N SER A 167 -13.11 -25.00 -12.45
CA SER A 167 -14.40 -24.93 -13.15
C SER A 167 -15.60 -25.42 -12.34
N VAL A 168 -15.38 -25.94 -11.13
CA VAL A 168 -16.44 -26.25 -10.16
C VAL A 168 -16.87 -24.99 -9.40
N SER A 169 -16.04 -23.95 -9.32
CA SER A 169 -16.34 -22.75 -8.55
C SER A 169 -17.09 -21.69 -9.38
N GLN A 170 -17.92 -20.90 -8.70
CA GLN A 170 -18.69 -19.84 -9.35
C GLN A 170 -17.78 -18.79 -10.02
N HIS A 171 -16.63 -18.46 -9.41
CA HIS A 171 -15.73 -17.45 -9.98
C HIS A 171 -15.16 -17.85 -11.34
N TYR A 172 -15.05 -19.15 -11.65
CA TYR A 172 -14.54 -19.57 -12.95
C TYR A 172 -15.51 -19.17 -14.04
N HIS A 173 -16.80 -19.42 -13.82
CA HIS A 173 -17.84 -19.12 -14.77
C HIS A 173 -18.01 -17.61 -14.99
N THR A 174 -17.97 -16.81 -13.91
CA THR A 174 -18.08 -15.35 -14.02
C THR A 174 -16.86 -14.73 -14.72
N ILE A 175 -15.64 -15.18 -14.39
CA ILE A 175 -14.41 -14.73 -15.05
C ILE A 175 -14.43 -15.11 -16.53
N LYS A 176 -14.81 -16.35 -16.87
CA LYS A 176 -14.87 -16.82 -18.25
C LYS A 176 -15.91 -16.08 -19.09
N ALA A 177 -17.06 -15.75 -18.50
CA ALA A 177 -18.11 -14.99 -19.18
C ALA A 177 -17.75 -13.51 -19.35
N ASN A 178 -17.07 -12.91 -18.36
CA ASN A 178 -16.77 -11.48 -18.33
C ASN A 178 -15.30 -11.19 -17.97
N PRO A 179 -14.31 -11.59 -18.80
CA PRO A 179 -12.88 -11.49 -18.45
C PRO A 179 -12.36 -10.06 -18.27
N SER A 180 -13.08 -9.05 -18.79
CA SER A 180 -12.76 -7.62 -18.63
C SER A 180 -13.52 -6.93 -17.49
N LYS A 181 -14.41 -7.64 -16.79
CA LYS A 181 -15.19 -7.11 -15.64
C LYS A 181 -14.82 -7.84 -14.35
N VAL A 182 -13.52 -7.89 -14.08
CA VAL A 182 -12.95 -8.49 -12.87
C VAL A 182 -12.13 -7.43 -12.14
N SER A 183 -12.18 -7.45 -10.81
CA SER A 183 -11.22 -6.73 -9.98
C SER A 183 -10.64 -7.65 -8.92
N VAL A 184 -9.36 -7.47 -8.60
CA VAL A 184 -8.70 -8.18 -7.52
C VAL A 184 -8.40 -7.23 -6.37
N MET A 185 -8.35 -7.76 -5.15
CA MET A 185 -7.90 -7.04 -3.97
C MET A 185 -6.85 -7.85 -3.20
N PHE A 186 -5.70 -7.23 -3.02
CA PHE A 186 -4.67 -7.62 -2.07
C PHE A 186 -4.94 -6.86 -0.78
N ILE A 187 -5.06 -7.54 0.35
CA ILE A 187 -5.42 -6.91 1.62
C ILE A 187 -4.68 -7.61 2.75
N GLU A 188 -4.14 -6.83 3.69
CA GLU A 188 -3.50 -7.36 4.89
C GLU A 188 -4.49 -8.14 5.77
N ASP A 189 -3.98 -9.07 6.57
CA ASP A 189 -4.79 -9.81 7.54
C ASP A 189 -5.40 -8.87 8.59
N GLU A 190 -6.61 -9.19 9.04
CA GLU A 190 -7.33 -8.37 10.02
C GLU A 190 -6.62 -8.27 11.37
N LYS A 191 -5.97 -9.36 11.81
CA LYS A 191 -5.18 -9.40 13.05
C LYS A 191 -3.93 -8.50 13.02
N ASP A 192 -3.43 -8.22 11.81
CA ASP A 192 -2.22 -7.43 11.59
C ASP A 192 -2.55 -5.96 11.27
N ALA A 193 -3.81 -5.69 10.92
CA ALA A 193 -4.31 -4.37 10.61
C ALA A 193 -4.29 -3.46 11.84
N ARG A 194 -3.73 -2.26 11.67
CA ARG A 194 -3.74 -1.19 12.69
C ARG A 194 -5.16 -0.74 13.06
N THR A 195 -6.08 -0.79 12.10
CA THR A 195 -7.49 -0.50 12.34
C THR A 195 -8.34 -1.17 11.27
N ILE A 196 -9.50 -1.66 11.66
CA ILE A 196 -10.49 -2.23 10.74
C ILE A 196 -10.95 -1.22 9.69
N LEU A 197 -10.90 0.08 10.02
CA LEU A 197 -11.35 1.15 9.11
C LEU A 197 -10.39 1.41 7.95
N ALA A 198 -9.12 1.03 8.07
CA ALA A 198 -8.09 1.41 7.12
C ALA A 198 -7.04 0.32 6.90
N ARG A 199 -7.51 -0.90 6.58
CA ARG A 199 -6.64 -2.01 6.19
C ARG A 199 -5.79 -1.68 4.96
N HIS A 200 -4.49 -1.94 5.06
CA HIS A 200 -3.49 -1.84 4.00
C HIS A 200 -3.90 -2.74 2.82
N ARG A 201 -4.17 -2.13 1.67
CA ARG A 201 -4.75 -2.83 0.52
C ARG A 201 -4.38 -2.23 -0.82
N LEU A 202 -4.38 -3.07 -1.84
CA LEU A 202 -4.40 -2.71 -3.26
C LEU A 202 -5.64 -3.33 -3.90
N SER A 203 -6.50 -2.51 -4.50
CA SER A 203 -7.62 -2.96 -5.32
C SER A 203 -7.37 -2.55 -6.78
N SER A 204 -7.43 -3.49 -7.72
CA SER A 204 -7.15 -3.20 -9.14
C SER A 204 -8.16 -3.86 -10.05
N LYS A 205 -8.63 -3.11 -11.07
CA LYS A 205 -9.36 -3.70 -12.18
C LYS A 205 -8.42 -4.56 -13.01
N CYS A 206 -8.92 -5.65 -13.55
CA CYS A 206 -8.11 -6.63 -14.27
C CYS A 206 -8.70 -6.96 -15.63
N GLU A 207 -7.80 -7.29 -16.55
CA GLU A 207 -8.11 -8.05 -17.75
C GLU A 207 -7.58 -9.47 -17.54
N ILE A 208 -8.46 -10.47 -17.63
CA ILE A 208 -8.12 -11.87 -17.37
C ILE A 208 -7.89 -12.64 -18.66
N ASN A 209 -6.78 -13.37 -18.72
CA ASN A 209 -6.42 -14.27 -19.81
C ASN A 209 -6.19 -15.68 -19.27
N PHE A 210 -6.86 -16.70 -19.82
CA PHE A 210 -6.60 -18.09 -19.45
C PHE A 210 -5.25 -18.54 -20.04
N VAL A 211 -4.47 -19.26 -19.23
CA VAL A 211 -3.17 -19.80 -19.66
C VAL A 211 -3.41 -21.13 -20.37
N GLU A 212 -3.39 -21.11 -21.69
CA GLU A 212 -3.56 -22.29 -22.55
C GLU A 212 -2.27 -23.11 -22.72
N ASN A 213 -1.10 -22.48 -22.50
CA ASN A 213 0.18 -23.15 -22.62
C ASN A 213 0.41 -24.05 -21.39
N GLU A 214 0.39 -25.38 -21.58
CA GLU A 214 0.53 -26.36 -20.50
C GLU A 214 1.87 -26.23 -19.75
N THR A 215 2.98 -25.96 -20.45
CA THR A 215 4.28 -25.74 -19.79
C THR A 215 4.24 -24.54 -18.85
N LYS A 216 3.61 -23.43 -19.28
CA LYS A 216 3.46 -22.24 -18.44
C LYS A 216 2.49 -22.49 -17.29
N ARG A 217 1.39 -23.20 -17.54
CA ARG A 217 0.44 -23.62 -16.50
C ARG A 217 1.18 -24.40 -15.40
N ASP A 218 1.97 -25.38 -15.79
CA ASP A 218 2.70 -26.24 -14.86
C ASP A 218 3.78 -25.48 -14.09
N GLU A 219 4.52 -24.57 -14.75
CA GLU A 219 5.47 -23.65 -14.11
C GLU A 219 4.79 -22.82 -13.01
N ILE A 220 3.59 -22.31 -13.28
CA ILE A 220 2.84 -21.52 -12.30
C ILE A 220 2.36 -22.38 -11.12
N PHE A 221 1.91 -23.63 -11.36
CA PHE A 221 1.60 -24.55 -10.27
C PHE A 221 2.83 -24.86 -9.40
N ASP A 222 4.00 -25.04 -10.00
CA ASP A 222 5.23 -25.27 -9.25
C ASP A 222 5.58 -24.05 -8.37
N LYS A 223 5.35 -22.83 -8.87
CA LYS A 223 5.52 -21.59 -8.07
C LYS A 223 4.48 -21.48 -6.96
N LEU A 224 3.24 -21.88 -7.20
CA LEU A 224 2.19 -21.93 -6.16
C LEU A 224 2.58 -22.91 -5.05
N GLN A 225 3.05 -24.11 -5.40
CA GLN A 225 3.56 -25.10 -4.43
C GLN A 225 4.78 -24.55 -3.66
N ALA A 226 5.74 -23.92 -4.34
CA ALA A 226 6.92 -23.33 -3.69
C ALA A 226 6.57 -22.20 -2.70
N LYS A 227 5.51 -21.42 -2.99
CA LYS A 227 5.00 -20.37 -2.08
C LYS A 227 4.25 -20.96 -0.87
N ASN A 228 3.82 -22.22 -0.96
CA ASN A 228 3.06 -22.95 0.04
C ASN A 228 3.70 -24.33 0.36
N PRO A 229 4.96 -24.37 0.82
CA PRO A 229 5.74 -25.62 0.91
C PRO A 229 5.18 -26.66 1.91
N ASN A 230 4.27 -26.25 2.80
CA ASN A 230 3.64 -27.12 3.79
C ASN A 230 2.23 -27.57 3.37
N ASP A 231 1.80 -27.26 2.15
CA ASP A 231 0.49 -27.59 1.60
C ASP A 231 0.67 -28.42 0.32
N GLY A 232 0.46 -29.74 0.42
CA GLY A 232 0.60 -30.66 -0.71
C GLY A 232 -0.57 -30.60 -1.70
N SER A 233 -1.63 -29.85 -1.41
CA SER A 233 -2.81 -29.80 -2.26
C SER A 233 -2.52 -29.17 -3.64
N PHE A 234 -1.47 -28.35 -3.76
CA PHE A 234 -1.09 -27.75 -5.05
C PHE A 234 -0.54 -28.78 -6.05
N GLU A 235 0.24 -29.76 -5.58
CA GLU A 235 0.66 -30.92 -6.39
C GLU A 235 -0.54 -31.76 -6.81
N ASP A 236 -1.49 -32.02 -5.91
CA ASP A 236 -2.69 -32.81 -6.20
C ASP A 236 -3.55 -32.16 -7.29
N ILE A 237 -3.83 -30.86 -7.18
CA ILE A 237 -4.69 -30.14 -8.15
C ILE A 237 -3.99 -29.87 -9.48
N LYS A 238 -2.65 -29.88 -9.54
CA LYS A 238 -1.89 -29.69 -10.78
C LYS A 238 -2.30 -30.70 -11.86
N GLY A 239 -2.56 -31.96 -11.47
CA GLY A 239 -2.99 -33.03 -12.38
C GLY A 239 -4.48 -32.99 -12.77
N MET A 240 -5.27 -32.13 -12.13
CA MET A 240 -6.71 -32.07 -12.34
C MET A 240 -7.09 -31.18 -13.54
N LYS A 241 -7.97 -31.69 -14.41
CA LYS A 241 -8.38 -31.00 -15.65
C LYS A 241 -9.35 -29.84 -15.44
N ASP A 242 -10.00 -29.81 -14.29
CA ASP A 242 -10.93 -28.76 -13.91
C ASP A 242 -10.22 -27.56 -13.26
N PHE A 243 -8.91 -27.63 -13.00
CA PHE A 243 -8.12 -26.51 -12.48
C PHE A 243 -7.33 -25.79 -13.59
N TYR A 244 -7.55 -24.48 -13.65
CA TYR A 244 -7.00 -23.57 -14.64
C TYR A 244 -6.12 -22.53 -13.97
N ILE A 245 -5.06 -22.13 -14.67
CA ILE A 245 -4.30 -20.92 -14.33
C ILE A 245 -4.82 -19.78 -15.19
N VAL A 246 -5.07 -18.64 -14.57
CA VAL A 246 -5.39 -17.40 -15.27
C VAL A 246 -4.36 -16.34 -14.96
N LYS A 247 -4.06 -15.51 -15.96
CA LYS A 247 -3.23 -14.31 -15.87
C LYS A 247 -4.14 -13.09 -15.72
N ALA A 248 -4.01 -12.37 -14.61
CA ALA A 248 -4.58 -11.05 -14.42
C ALA A 248 -3.56 -9.96 -14.80
N VAL A 249 -3.89 -9.21 -15.84
CA VAL A 249 -3.21 -7.96 -16.17
C VAL A 249 -3.85 -6.87 -15.34
N LEU A 250 -3.14 -6.41 -14.32
CA LEU A 250 -3.58 -5.32 -13.45
C LEU A 250 -3.68 -4.02 -14.26
N LYS A 251 -4.77 -3.27 -14.05
CA LYS A 251 -5.02 -1.97 -14.69
C LYS A 251 -5.18 -0.91 -13.60
N LYS A 252 -5.96 0.14 -13.89
CA LYS A 252 -6.28 1.20 -12.94
C LYS A 252 -6.89 0.66 -11.65
N GLY A 253 -6.37 1.15 -10.54
CA GLY A 253 -6.74 0.71 -9.20
C GLY A 253 -6.50 1.77 -8.14
N ARG A 254 -6.62 1.34 -6.88
CA ARG A 254 -6.35 2.15 -5.71
C ARG A 254 -5.49 1.37 -4.71
N TYR A 255 -4.39 1.97 -4.31
CA TYR A 255 -3.58 1.54 -3.19
C TYR A 255 -3.89 2.40 -1.96
N VAL A 256 -4.13 1.77 -0.80
CA VAL A 256 -4.39 2.44 0.48
C VAL A 256 -3.46 1.85 1.52
N LYS A 257 -2.57 2.67 2.07
CA LYS A 257 -1.66 2.27 3.15
C LYS A 257 -2.25 2.52 4.54
N GLY A 258 -3.22 3.43 4.65
CA GLY A 258 -3.84 3.86 5.90
C GLY A 258 -4.56 5.19 5.72
N PHE A 259 -4.96 5.83 6.83
CA PHE A 259 -5.60 7.15 6.80
C PHE A 259 -4.76 8.18 6.05
N GLY A 260 -5.40 8.97 5.18
CA GLY A 260 -4.75 10.02 4.39
C GLY A 260 -3.74 9.52 3.34
N ALA A 261 -3.50 8.22 3.24
CA ALA A 261 -2.47 7.63 2.38
C ALA A 261 -3.11 6.69 1.34
N ALA A 262 -3.80 7.30 0.37
CA ALA A 262 -4.36 6.60 -0.77
C ALA A 262 -3.79 7.14 -2.09
N TYR A 263 -3.53 6.22 -3.02
CA TYR A 263 -2.84 6.46 -4.27
C TYR A 263 -3.61 5.78 -5.40
N ASP A 264 -3.77 6.48 -6.51
CA ASP A 264 -4.23 5.89 -7.76
C ASP A 264 -3.05 5.17 -8.41
N VAL A 265 -3.32 3.97 -8.95
CA VAL A 265 -2.31 3.12 -9.57
C VAL A 265 -2.75 2.70 -10.96
N ASP A 266 -1.80 2.37 -11.82
CA ASP A 266 -2.03 1.61 -13.05
C ASP A 266 -1.08 0.41 -13.01
N GLY A 267 -1.63 -0.79 -12.87
CA GLY A 267 -0.82 -1.97 -12.56
C GLY A 267 -0.21 -1.90 -11.16
N LEU A 268 1.11 -2.11 -11.08
CA LEU A 268 1.90 -1.96 -9.86
C LEU A 268 2.68 -0.64 -9.81
N GLU A 269 2.28 0.34 -10.63
CA GLU A 269 2.86 1.68 -10.62
C GLU A 269 1.92 2.71 -9.98
N ILE A 270 2.46 3.58 -9.12
CA ILE A 270 1.73 4.73 -8.59
C ILE A 270 1.66 5.84 -9.63
N THR A 271 0.44 6.26 -9.97
CA THR A 271 0.20 7.31 -10.98
C THR A 271 -0.15 8.66 -10.36
N LYS A 272 -0.82 8.66 -9.18
CA LYS A 272 -1.20 9.90 -8.49
C LYS A 272 -1.42 9.64 -6.99
N GLY A 273 -0.92 10.51 -6.12
CA GLY A 273 -1.29 10.54 -4.70
C GLY A 273 -2.55 11.37 -4.44
N LEU A 274 -3.22 11.17 -3.30
CA LEU A 274 -4.21 12.13 -2.79
C LEU A 274 -3.59 13.54 -2.72
N GLN A 275 -4.32 14.54 -3.21
CA GLN A 275 -3.95 15.96 -3.08
C GLN A 275 -4.01 16.40 -1.62
N ASP A 276 -3.23 17.45 -1.27
CA ASP A 276 -2.93 17.93 0.10
C ASP A 276 -4.12 18.31 1.00
N SER A 277 -5.38 18.16 0.55
CA SER A 277 -6.58 18.48 1.33
C SER A 277 -7.30 17.22 1.81
N ASP A 278 -7.76 17.25 3.06
CA ASP A 278 -8.66 16.22 3.59
C ASP A 278 -10.01 16.31 2.86
N PRO A 279 -10.43 15.28 2.10
CA PRO A 279 -11.71 15.31 1.38
C PRO A 279 -12.91 15.10 2.31
N HIS A 280 -12.70 14.77 3.59
CA HIS A 280 -13.77 14.53 4.55
C HIS A 280 -14.35 15.85 5.05
N THR A 281 -15.68 15.94 5.05
CA THR A 281 -16.42 17.05 5.66
C THR A 281 -16.89 16.64 7.06
N LYS A 282 -16.63 17.49 8.06
CA LYS A 282 -17.18 17.31 9.41
C LYS A 282 -18.65 17.76 9.41
N ARG A 283 -19.47 17.06 10.19
CA ARG A 283 -20.87 17.41 10.45
C ARG A 283 -20.97 18.55 11.45
#